data_AF-A0A961XJ39-F1
#
_entry.id   AF-A0A961XJ39-F1
#
_cell.length_a   1.000
_cell.length_b   1.000
_cell.length_c   1.000
_cell.angle_alpha   90.00
_cell.angle_beta   90.00
_cell.angle_gamma   90.00
#
_symmetry.space_group_name_H-M   'P 1'
#
loop_
_entity.id
_entity.type
_entity.pdbx_description
1 polymer ?
#
loop_
_entity_poly.entity_id
_entity_poly.type
_entity_poly.pdbx_seq_one_letter_code
_entity_poly.pdbx_strand_id
1 'polypeptide(L)'
;LASLEVRAGRPLDQALRAFGERLGLEEVQGFATMIQQSKELGTSVSDALRVYSEEMRHKRMMMAEEKAYALPAKLSIPVTAFILPIVIGVAVLPTAIRLMNQ
;
A
#
# COMPACT_ATOMS: atom_id res chain seq x y z
N LEU A 1 -22.08 -17.45 6.17
CA LEU A 1 -21.20 -18.43 6.87
C LEU A 1 -20.72 -17.88 8.21
N ALA A 2 -20.03 -16.73 8.27
CA ALA A 2 -19.64 -16.12 9.55
C ALA A 2 -20.80 -15.94 10.55
N SER A 3 -21.94 -15.38 10.12
CA SER A 3 -23.15 -15.27 10.97
C SER A 3 -23.72 -16.63 11.41
N LEU A 4 -23.56 -17.68 10.59
CA LEU A 4 -24.00 -19.04 10.96
C LEU A 4 -23.07 -19.65 12.00
N GLU A 5 -21.76 -19.43 11.90
CA GLU A 5 -20.78 -19.88 12.89
C GLU A 5 -21.01 -19.19 14.25
N VAL A 6 -21.29 -17.89 14.25
CA VAL A 6 -21.66 -17.16 15.48
C VAL A 6 -22.95 -17.70 16.07
N ARG A 7 -23.98 -17.94 15.25
CA ARG A 7 -25.25 -18.56 15.71
C ARG A 7 -25.07 -19.99 16.21
N ALA A 8 -24.07 -20.71 15.70
CA ALA A 8 -23.70 -22.05 16.15
C ALA A 8 -22.87 -22.06 17.46
N GLY A 9 -22.65 -20.89 18.08
CA GLY A 9 -21.94 -20.75 19.36
C GLY A 9 -20.45 -20.47 19.24
N ARG A 10 -19.92 -20.28 18.03
CA ARG A 10 -18.51 -19.91 17.85
C ARG A 10 -18.30 -18.44 18.28
N PRO A 11 -17.19 -18.11 18.97
CA PRO A 11 -16.87 -16.73 19.31
C PRO A 11 -16.81 -15.82 18.07
N LEU A 12 -17.30 -14.58 18.20
CA LEU A 12 -17.33 -13.60 17.11
C LEU A 12 -15.94 -13.35 16.50
N ASP A 13 -14.93 -13.18 17.34
CA ASP A 13 -13.53 -13.01 16.95
C ASP A 13 -13.03 -14.19 16.09
N GLN A 14 -13.22 -15.43 16.55
CA GLN A 14 -12.83 -16.61 15.76
C GLN A 14 -13.60 -16.74 14.44
N ALA A 15 -14.91 -16.46 14.43
CA ALA A 15 -15.72 -16.51 13.23
C ALA A 15 -15.29 -15.45 12.20
N LEU A 16 -14.95 -14.24 12.66
CA LEU A 16 -14.43 -13.17 11.81
C LEU A 16 -13.03 -13.48 11.30
N ARG A 17 -12.15 -14.05 12.14
CA ARG A 17 -10.80 -14.46 11.74
C ARG A 17 -10.84 -15.54 10.64
N ALA A 18 -11.62 -16.59 10.85
CA ALA A 18 -11.82 -17.65 9.84
C ALA A 18 -12.45 -17.10 8.55
N PHE A 19 -13.35 -16.12 8.66
CA PHE A 19 -13.92 -15.44 7.51
C PHE A 19 -12.88 -14.61 6.74
N GLY A 20 -12.03 -13.86 7.44
CA GLY A 20 -10.93 -13.08 6.85
C GLY A 20 -9.87 -13.95 6.20
N GLU A 21 -9.51 -15.09 6.81
CA GLU A 21 -8.59 -16.08 6.23
C GLU A 21 -9.15 -16.66 4.92
N ARG A 22 -10.44 -17.00 4.88
CA ARG A 22 -11.09 -17.56 3.68
C ARG A 22 -11.21 -16.57 2.52
N LEU A 23 -11.35 -15.29 2.82
CA LEU A 23 -11.45 -14.24 1.79
C LEU A 23 -10.11 -13.61 1.44
N GLY A 24 -9.04 -13.93 2.18
CA GLY A 24 -7.74 -13.27 2.03
C GLY A 24 -7.77 -11.78 2.38
N LEU A 25 -8.69 -11.37 3.25
CA LEU A 25 -8.84 -9.97 3.67
C LEU A 25 -8.14 -9.76 5.00
N GLU A 26 -6.94 -9.19 4.96
CA GLU A 26 -6.11 -8.91 6.14
C GLU A 26 -6.80 -7.93 7.10
N GLU A 27 -7.58 -6.99 6.56
CA GLU A 27 -8.37 -6.04 7.33
C GLU A 27 -9.40 -6.77 8.21
N VAL A 28 -10.06 -7.80 7.67
CA VAL A 28 -11.05 -8.56 8.44
C VAL A 28 -10.38 -9.34 9.58
N GLN A 29 -9.17 -9.84 9.36
CA GLN A 29 -8.38 -10.51 10.40
C GLN A 29 -7.93 -9.51 11.48
N GLY A 30 -7.47 -8.32 11.09
CA GLY A 30 -7.14 -7.24 12.04
C GLY A 30 -8.34 -6.78 12.86
N PHE A 31 -9.51 -6.68 12.24
CA PHE A 31 -10.76 -6.39 12.93
C PHE A 31 -11.14 -7.48 13.94
N ALA A 32 -10.98 -8.76 13.58
CA ALA A 32 -11.22 -9.87 14.51
C ALA A 32 -10.30 -9.81 15.74
N THR A 33 -9.02 -9.49 15.54
CA THR A 33 -8.04 -9.29 16.62
C THR A 33 -8.42 -8.12 17.52
N MET A 34 -8.86 -7.00 16.93
CA MET A 34 -9.34 -5.85 17.71
C MET A 34 -10.53 -6.23 18.60
N ILE A 35 -11.52 -6.95 18.05
CA ILE A 35 -12.67 -7.45 18.81
C ILE A 35 -12.25 -8.38 19.95
N GLN A 36 -11.27 -9.26 19.71
CA GLN A 36 -10.71 -10.12 20.75
C GLN A 36 -10.07 -9.30 21.87
N GLN A 37 -9.20 -8.33 21.52
CA GLN A 37 -8.52 -7.47 22.48
C GLN A 37 -9.50 -6.65 23.31
N SER A 38 -10.54 -6.07 22.69
CA SER A 38 -11.56 -5.33 23.44
C SER A 38 -12.34 -6.20 24.40
N LYS A 39 -12.61 -7.47 24.04
CA LYS A 39 -13.26 -8.43 24.95
C LYS A 39 -12.36 -8.84 26.11
N GLU A 40 -11.08 -9.12 25.86
CA GLU A 40 -10.14 -9.59 26.88
C GLU A 40 -9.73 -8.47 27.85
N LEU A 41 -9.51 -7.26 27.34
CA LEU A 41 -9.07 -6.11 28.13
C LEU A 41 -10.24 -5.28 28.69
N GLY A 42 -11.47 -5.58 28.28
CA GLY A 42 -12.66 -4.84 28.68
C GLY A 42 -12.70 -3.40 28.16
N THR A 43 -11.99 -3.11 27.06
CA THR A 43 -11.96 -1.77 26.45
C THR A 43 -13.20 -1.52 25.58
N SER A 44 -13.52 -0.24 25.39
CA SER A 44 -14.65 0.19 24.56
C SER A 44 -14.46 -0.27 23.10
N VAL A 45 -15.32 -1.19 22.66
CA VAL A 45 -15.37 -1.66 21.27
C VAL A 45 -15.70 -0.50 20.32
N SER A 46 -16.52 0.45 20.75
CA SER A 46 -16.87 1.63 19.95
C SER A 46 -15.66 2.51 19.65
N ASP A 47 -14.82 2.76 20.66
CA ASP A 47 -13.61 3.57 20.51
C ASP A 47 -12.56 2.82 19.67
N ALA A 48 -12.36 1.53 19.95
CA ALA A 48 -11.45 0.70 19.18
C ALA A 48 -11.89 0.58 17.71
N LEU A 49 -13.18 0.43 17.43
CA LEU A 49 -13.74 0.44 16.07
C LEU A 49 -13.54 1.80 15.39
N ARG A 50 -13.67 2.90 16.12
CA ARG A 50 -13.45 4.25 15.57
C ARG A 50 -12.01 4.43 15.11
N VAL A 51 -11.06 4.09 15.96
CA VAL A 51 -9.62 4.12 15.65
C VAL A 51 -9.32 3.20 14.47
N TYR A 52 -9.81 1.96 14.50
CA TYR A 52 -9.62 1.00 13.41
C TYR A 52 -10.18 1.50 12.07
N SER A 53 -11.35 2.14 12.11
CA SER A 53 -11.98 2.71 10.90
C SER A 53 -11.19 3.89 10.33
N GLU A 54 -10.60 4.72 11.20
CA GLU A 54 -9.69 5.80 10.79
C GLU A 54 -8.41 5.24 10.18
N GLU A 55 -7.81 4.22 10.81
CA GLU A 55 -6.64 3.53 10.29
C GLU A 55 -6.90 2.94 8.89
N MET A 56 -8.08 2.37 8.66
CA MET A 56 -8.48 1.88 7.33
C MET A 56 -8.61 3.00 6.28
N ARG A 57 -9.08 4.20 6.67
CA ARG A 57 -9.09 5.36 5.75
C ARG A 57 -7.66 5.81 5.45
N HIS A 58 -6.80 5.87 6.47
CA HIS A 58 -5.39 6.20 6.30
C HIS A 58 -4.67 5.19 5.42
N LYS A 59 -4.85 3.88 5.62
CA LYS A 59 -4.27 2.83 4.77
C LYS A 59 -4.63 3.02 3.30
N ARG A 60 -5.90 3.34 3.00
CA ARG A 60 -6.35 3.62 1.62
C ARG A 60 -5.66 4.86 1.03
N MET A 61 -5.48 5.91 1.83
CA MET A 61 -4.77 7.12 1.40
C MET A 61 -3.28 6.83 1.16
N MET A 62 -2.63 6.12 2.08
CA MET A 62 -1.22 5.72 1.96
C MET A 62 -0.95 4.91 0.68
N MET A 63 -1.83 3.97 0.34
CA MET A 63 -1.72 3.20 -0.92
C MET A 63 -1.85 4.09 -2.17
N ALA A 64 -2.64 5.15 -2.11
CA ALA A 64 -2.73 6.12 -3.20
C ALA A 64 -1.49 7.02 -3.26
N GLU A 65 -0.99 7.46 -2.11
CA GLU A 65 0.24 8.25 -2.00
C GLU A 65 1.46 7.45 -2.48
N GLU A 66 1.59 6.18 -2.10
CA GLU A 66 2.65 5.30 -2.56
C GLU A 66 2.68 5.20 -4.09
N LYS A 67 1.50 5.04 -4.72
CA LYS A 67 1.38 5.05 -6.18
C LYS A 67 1.80 6.39 -6.77
N ALA A 68 1.48 7.51 -6.13
CA ALA A 68 1.87 8.84 -6.58
C ALA A 68 3.39 9.07 -6.46
N TYR A 69 4.01 8.69 -5.33
CA TYR A 69 5.45 8.81 -5.10
C TYR A 69 6.27 7.88 -5.99
N ALA A 70 5.69 6.78 -6.48
CA ALA A 70 6.34 5.94 -7.48
C ALA A 70 6.36 6.55 -8.90
N LEU A 71 5.57 7.60 -9.18
CA LEU A 71 5.49 8.21 -10.52
C LEU A 71 6.82 8.87 -10.95
N PRO A 72 7.48 9.73 -10.14
CA PRO A 72 8.69 10.41 -10.57
C PRO A 72 9.83 9.46 -10.89
N ALA A 73 9.98 8.36 -10.13
CA ALA A 73 10.99 7.35 -10.39
C ALA A 73 10.73 6.60 -11.71
N LYS A 74 9.47 6.31 -12.04
CA LYS A 74 9.10 5.70 -13.33
C LYS A 74 9.30 6.66 -14.50
N LEU A 75 9.11 7.96 -14.28
CA LEU A 75 9.29 9.00 -15.30
C LEU A 75 10.75 9.43 -15.49
N SER A 76 11.59 9.36 -14.44
CA SER A 76 12.98 9.79 -14.52
C SER A 76 13.83 8.89 -15.42
N ILE A 77 13.54 7.59 -15.47
CA ILE A 77 14.25 6.60 -16.30
C ILE A 77 14.17 6.96 -17.80
N PRO A 78 12.98 7.07 -18.43
CA PRO A 78 12.89 7.44 -19.84
C PRO A 78 13.45 8.84 -20.09
N VAL A 79 13.16 9.82 -19.23
CA VAL A 79 13.67 11.19 -19.37
C VAL A 79 15.20 11.21 -19.41
N THR A 80 15.86 10.49 -18.50
CA THR A 80 17.32 10.41 -18.45
C THR A 80 17.87 9.72 -19.70
N ALA A 81 17.24 8.63 -20.14
CA ALA A 81 17.64 7.90 -21.35
C ALA A 81 17.55 8.73 -22.63
N PHE A 82 16.65 9.72 -22.72
CA PHE A 82 16.56 10.64 -23.85
C PHE A 82 17.46 11.88 -23.73
N ILE A 83 17.64 12.44 -22.52
CA ILE A 83 18.47 13.64 -22.33
C ILE A 83 19.96 13.31 -22.43
N LEU A 84 20.41 12.20 -21.83
CA LEU A 84 21.81 11.81 -21.78
C LEU A 84 22.48 11.70 -23.17
N PRO A 85 21.90 11.04 -24.20
CA PRO A 85 22.51 10.98 -25.52
C PRO A 85 22.56 12.36 -26.20
N ILE A 86 21.59 13.24 -25.94
CA ILE A 86 21.59 14.62 -26.46
C ILE A 86 22.76 15.39 -25.85
N VAL A 87 22.96 15.30 -24.54
CA VAL A 87 24.05 15.98 -23.82
C VAL A 87 25.42 15.49 -24.30
N ILE A 88 25.61 14.18 -24.43
CA ILE A 88 26.84 13.61 -24.99
C ILE A 88 27.05 14.06 -26.44
N GLY A 89 25.99 14.03 -27.25
CA GLY A 89 26.02 14.49 -28.63
C GLY A 89 26.53 15.93 -28.74
N VAL A 90 25.93 16.86 -27.98
CA VAL A 90 26.33 18.28 -27.98
C VAL A 90 27.77 18.47 -27.48
N ALA A 91 28.21 17.69 -26.50
CA ALA A 91 29.57 17.78 -25.97
C ALA A 91 30.65 17.25 -26.94
N VAL A 92 30.38 16.14 -27.63
CA VAL A 92 31.35 15.47 -28.52
C VAL A 92 31.35 16.09 -29.92
N LEU A 93 30.21 16.60 -30.40
CA LEU A 93 30.04 17.14 -31.75
C LEU A 93 31.09 18.19 -32.17
N PRO A 94 31.38 19.26 -31.40
CA PRO A 94 32.37 20.26 -31.82
C PRO A 94 33.79 19.70 -31.84
N THR A 95 34.10 18.79 -30.93
CA THR A 95 35.41 18.13 -30.84
C THR A 95 35.63 17.20 -32.03
N ALA A 96 34.60 16.43 -32.42
CA ALA A 96 34.62 15.58 -33.60
C ALA A 96 34.77 16.39 -34.89
N ILE A 97 34.02 17.50 -35.05
CA ILE A 97 34.13 18.39 -36.21
C ILE A 97 35.54 19.00 -36.31
N ARG A 98 36.12 19.44 -35.18
CA ARG A 98 37.49 19.98 -35.16
C ARG A 98 38.54 18.95 -35.56
N LEU A 99 38.37 17.69 -35.17
CA LEU A 99 39.26 16.58 -35.54
C LEU A 99 39.13 16.20 -37.02
N MET A 100 37.94 16.26 -37.61
CA MET A 100 37.72 15.96 -39.03
C MET A 100 38.16 17.08 -39.97
N ASN A 101 38.24 18.31 -39.46
CA ASN A 101 38.64 19.50 -40.23
C ASN A 101 40.12 19.88 -39.99
N GLN A 102 40.88 19.01 -39.32
CA GLN A 102 42.35 18.98 -39.27
C GLN A 102 42.86 17.95 -40.28
#